data_AF-A7KIU9-F1
#
_entry.id   AF-A7KIU9-F1
#
_cell.length_a   1.000
_cell.length_b   1.000
_cell.length_c   1.000
_cell.angle_alpha   90.00
_cell.angle_beta   90.00
_cell.angle_gamma   90.00
#
_symmetry.space_group_name_H-M   'P 1'
#
loop_
_entity.id
_entity.type
_entity.pdbx_description
1 polymer ?
#
loop_
_entity_poly.entity_id
_entity_poly.type
_entity_poly.pdbx_seq_one_letter_code
_entity_poly.pdbx_strand_id
1 'polypeptide(L)' 'GTEFIDSYVFNRVEHIRFNSTVGRYVGYTEYGVKNAEAWNKGPQLGQEQGELERFCKHNAEIYYRAILDKT' A
#
# COMPACT_ATOMS: atom_id res chain seq x y z
N GLY A 1 -6.04 11.92 -6.78
CA GLY A 1 -6.07 10.58 -7.39
C GLY A 1 -6.25 9.55 -6.30
N THR A 2 -6.73 8.36 -6.61
CA THR A 2 -6.78 7.24 -5.64
C THR A 2 -5.35 6.79 -5.34
N GLU A 3 -5.04 6.63 -4.06
CA GLU A 3 -3.76 6.11 -3.60
C GLU A 3 -3.97 4.85 -2.77
N PHE A 4 -3.03 3.92 -2.88
CA PHE A 4 -2.93 2.76 -2.02
C PHE A 4 -1.70 2.92 -1.12
N ILE A 5 -1.92 2.80 0.18
CA ILE A 5 -0.90 2.91 1.21
C ILE A 5 -1.01 1.69 2.11
N ASP A 6 0.10 0.97 2.27
CA ASP A 6 0.25 -0.10 3.24
C ASP A 6 1.38 0.25 4.22
N SER A 7 1.08 0.29 5.52
CA SER A 7 1.96 0.84 6.55
C SER A 7 2.20 -0.19 7.66
N TYR A 8 3.46 -0.54 7.87
CA TYR A 8 3.91 -1.47 8.89
C TYR A 8 4.34 -0.69 10.12
N VAL A 9 3.57 -0.85 11.21
CA VAL A 9 3.69 -0.06 12.44
C VAL A 9 3.89 -0.98 13.63
N PHE A 10 4.94 -0.72 14.42
CA PHE A 10 5.20 -1.43 15.68
C PHE A 10 5.42 -0.42 16.80
N ASN A 11 4.75 -0.60 17.95
CA ASN A 11 4.81 0.33 19.08
C ASN A 11 4.58 1.80 18.69
N ARG A 12 3.60 2.06 17.81
CA ARG A 12 3.27 3.39 17.26
C ARG A 12 4.39 4.02 16.41
N VAL A 13 5.43 3.27 16.08
CA VAL A 13 6.50 3.68 15.17
C VAL A 13 6.28 2.98 13.83
N GLU A 14 6.00 3.77 12.81
CA GLU A 14 6.02 3.29 11.44
C GLU A 14 7.47 2.99 11.05
N HIS A 15 7.72 1.76 10.61
CA HIS A 15 9.06 1.35 10.19
C HIS A 15 9.15 1.09 8.69
N ILE A 16 8.07 0.69 8.02
CA ILE A 16 8.02 0.47 6.57
C ILE A 16 6.68 0.98 6.03
N ARG A 17 6.69 1.59 4.84
CA ARG A 17 5.47 1.91 4.08
C ARG A 17 5.65 1.57 2.61
N PHE A 18 4.62 0.98 2.00
CA PHE A 18 4.40 1.07 0.56
C PHE A 18 3.44 2.22 0.25
N ASN A 19 3.75 3.03 -0.76
CA ASN A 19 2.80 3.98 -1.34
C ASN A 19 2.78 3.79 -2.85
N SER A 20 1.60 3.60 -3.44
CA SER A 20 1.43 3.39 -4.89
C SER A 20 1.96 4.54 -5.75
N THR A 21 2.03 5.76 -5.23
CA THR A 21 2.64 6.90 -5.94
C THR A 21 4.16 6.82 -6.02
N VAL A 22 4.79 6.17 -5.03
CA VAL A 22 6.24 5.91 -5.00
C VAL A 22 6.56 4.57 -5.69
N GLY A 23 5.63 3.62 -5.63
CA GLY A 23 5.71 2.32 -6.29
C GLY A 23 6.68 1.33 -5.64
N ARG A 24 7.11 1.57 -4.40
CA ARG A 24 8.05 0.72 -3.65
C ARG A 24 7.93 0.93 -2.14
N TYR A 25 8.47 -0.02 -1.37
CA TYR A 25 8.59 0.11 0.08
C TYR A 25 9.67 1.14 0.44
N VAL A 26 9.37 1.95 1.45
CA VAL A 26 10.27 2.94 2.07
C VAL A 26 10.38 2.62 3.55
N GLY A 27 11.62 2.50 4.04
CA GLY A 27 11.91 2.29 5.46
C GLY A 27 12.12 3.62 6.19
N TYR A 28 11.60 3.73 7.42
CA TYR A 28 11.70 4.93 8.27
C TYR A 28 12.54 4.74 9.53
N THR A 29 12.96 3.52 9.79
CA THR A 29 13.92 3.15 10.84
C THR A 29 15.06 2.34 10.22
N GLU A 30 16.19 2.17 10.91
CA GLU A 30 17.30 1.36 10.39
C GLU A 30 16.85 -0.08 10.05
N TYR A 31 16.02 -0.67 10.91
CA TYR A 31 15.37 -1.97 10.67
C TYR A 31 14.47 -1.93 9.43
N GLY A 32 13.65 -0.88 9.32
CA GLY A 32 12.75 -0.68 8.19
C GLY A 32 13.49 -0.53 6.86
N VAL A 33 14.62 0.18 6.83
CA VAL A 33 15.43 0.37 5.61
C VAL A 33 15.96 -0.96 5.10
N LYS A 34 16.54 -1.79 5.99
CA LYS A 34 17.07 -3.12 5.63
C LYS A 34 15.99 -4.03 5.05
N ASN A 35 14.80 -4.02 5.65
CA ASN A 35 13.67 -4.81 5.16
C ASN A 35 13.11 -4.25 3.84
N ALA A 36 12.95 -2.93 3.72
CA ALA A 36 12.47 -2.31 2.48
C ALA A 36 13.39 -2.63 1.30
N GLU A 37 14.71 -2.61 1.50
CA GLU A 37 15.68 -3.03 0.46
C GLU A 37 15.48 -4.49 0.03
N ALA A 38 15.22 -5.40 0.97
CA ALA A 38 14.96 -6.80 0.68
C ALA A 38 13.63 -6.99 -0.07
N TRP A 39 12.55 -6.37 0.43
CA TRP A 39 11.21 -6.50 -0.16
C TRP A 39 11.12 -5.87 -1.54
N ASN A 40 11.83 -4.77 -1.78
CA ASN A 40 11.89 -4.13 -3.10
C ASN A 40 12.62 -4.99 -4.16
N LYS A 41 13.37 -6.02 -3.74
CA LYS A 41 14.00 -7.01 -4.64
C LYS A 41 13.23 -8.33 -4.66
N GLY A 42 12.23 -8.49 -3.81
CA GLY A 42 11.43 -9.69 -3.66
C GLY A 42 10.20 -9.70 -4.57
N PRO A 43 9.56 -10.88 -4.74
CA PRO A 43 8.33 -11.01 -5.53
C PRO A 43 7.14 -10.23 -4.93
N GLN A 44 7.20 -9.87 -3.64
CA GLN A 44 6.12 -9.17 -2.93
C GLN A 44 5.87 -7.78 -3.52
N LEU A 45 6.92 -7.09 -3.99
CA LEU A 45 6.77 -5.75 -4.57
C LEU A 45 5.78 -5.74 -5.75
N GLY A 46 5.84 -6.76 -6.61
CA GLY A 46 4.95 -6.84 -7.76
C GLY A 46 3.48 -7.05 -7.37
N GLN A 47 3.24 -7.81 -6.30
CA GLN A 47 1.88 -7.97 -5.75
C GLN A 47 1.38 -6.64 -5.18
N GLU A 48 2.20 -5.99 -4.35
CA GLU A 48 1.87 -4.72 -3.70
C GLU A 48 1.57 -3.60 -4.71
N GLN A 49 2.33 -3.53 -5.80
CA GLN A 49 2.11 -2.60 -6.91
C GLN A 49 0.74 -2.81 -7.61
N GLY A 50 0.22 -4.03 -7.60
CA GLY A 50 -1.06 -4.38 -8.21
C GLY A 50 -2.29 -4.05 -7.34
N GLU A 51 -2.12 -3.84 -6.04
CA GLU A 51 -3.24 -3.68 -5.10
C GLU A 51 -4.06 -2.40 -5.32
N LEU A 52 -3.46 -1.34 -5.87
CA LEU A 52 -4.21 -0.12 -6.21
C LEU A 52 -5.36 -0.42 -7.19
N GLU A 53 -5.08 -1.19 -8.25
CA GLU A 53 -6.09 -1.55 -9.24
C GLU A 53 -6.97 -2.71 -8.74
N ARG A 54 -6.32 -3.80 -8.28
CA ARG A 54 -6.99 -5.06 -7.95
C ARG A 54 -7.91 -4.93 -6.74
N PHE A 55 -7.51 -4.15 -5.73
CA PHE A 55 -8.22 -4.06 -4.47
C PHE A 55 -8.83 -2.67 -4.26
N CYS A 56 -8.03 -1.61 -4.23
CA CYS A 56 -8.52 -0.28 -3.83
C CYS A 56 -9.56 0.27 -4.81
N LYS A 57 -9.23 0.37 -6.10
CA LYS A 57 -10.17 0.91 -7.10
C LYS A 57 -11.39 0.02 -7.29
N HIS A 58 -11.18 -1.29 -7.42
CA HIS A 58 -12.25 -2.26 -7.57
C HIS A 58 -13.28 -2.16 -6.43
N ASN A 59 -12.83 -2.20 -5.17
CA ASN A 59 -13.75 -2.13 -4.03
C ASN A 59 -14.31 -0.72 -3.84
N ALA A 60 -13.53 0.34 -4.10
CA ALA A 60 -14.04 1.71 -4.04
C ALA A 60 -15.24 1.89 -4.99
N GLU A 61 -15.17 1.40 -6.23
CA GLU A 61 -16.30 1.45 -7.18
C GLU A 61 -17.54 0.74 -6.63
N ILE A 62 -17.37 -0.46 -6.06
CA ILE A 62 -18.46 -1.22 -5.45
C ILE A 62 -19.10 -0.44 -4.30
N TYR A 63 -18.27 0.10 -3.38
CA TYR A 63 -18.77 0.87 -2.24
C TYR A 63 -19.41 2.19 -2.65
N TYR A 64 -18.83 2.90 -3.62
CA TYR A 64 -19.41 4.13 -4.14
C TYR A 64 -20.81 3.88 -4.69
N ARG A 65 -21.00 2.85 -5.54
CA ARG A 65 -22.32 2.47 -6.04
C ARG A 65 -23.29 2.07 -4.91
N ALA A 66 -22.81 1.31 -3.94
CA ALA A 66 -23.65 0.80 -2.86
C ALA A 66 -24.10 1.90 -1.87
N ILE A 67 -23.29 2.94 -1.68
CA ILE A 67 -23.51 4.00 -0.69
C ILE A 67 -24.11 5.25 -1.32
N LEU A 68 -23.58 5.73 -2.45
CA LEU A 68 -23.94 7.02 -3.04
C LEU A 68 -25.01 6.90 -4.14
N ASP A 69 -25.03 5.82 -4.93
CA ASP A 69 -25.97 5.66 -6.06
C ASP A 69 -27.34 5.10 -5.65
N LYS A 70 -27.66 5.07 -4.34
CA LYS A 70 -28.99 4.64 -3.83
C LYS A 70 -30.03 5.77 -3.72
N THR A 71 -29.82 6.86 -4.45
CA THR A 71 -30.81 7.94 -4.61
C THR A 71 -31.58 7.76 -5.89
#